data_AF-A0A7D9HUD8-F1
#
_entry.id   AF-A0A7D9HUD8-F1
#
_cell.length_a   1.000
_cell.length_b   1.000
_cell.length_c   1.000
_cell.angle_alpha   90.00
_cell.angle_beta   90.00
_cell.angle_gamma   90.00
#
_symmetry.space_group_name_H-M   'P 1'
#
loop_
_entity.id
_entity.type
_entity.pdbx_description
1 polymer ?
#
loop_
_entity_poly.entity_id
_entity_poly.type
_entity_poly.pdbx_seq_one_letter_code
_entity_poly.pdbx_strand_id
1 'polypeptide(L)'
;MVKIIIGNAVVKGYHIFQIRPPPTLYLPVTKEYGNTHDPNACLVWVPEIGSIPQHMINIVTDIKRGETVHTIAGLPIGRVPEGFSLVFTDLLSSSAVDKIEW
;
A
#
# COMPACT_ATOMS: atom_id res chain seq x y z
N MET A 1 -19.94 -1.76 -8.05
CA MET A 1 -18.62 -2.15 -7.52
C MET A 1 -18.42 -1.50 -6.16
N VAL A 2 -17.67 -2.13 -5.27
CA VAL A 2 -17.50 -1.72 -3.87
C VAL A 2 -16.04 -1.37 -3.62
N LYS A 3 -15.82 -0.29 -2.86
CA LYS A 3 -14.52 0.08 -2.31
C LYS A 3 -14.39 -0.51 -0.91
N ILE A 4 -13.30 -1.23 -0.66
CA ILE A 4 -13.01 -1.82 0.65
C ILE A 4 -11.95 -0.95 1.34
N ILE A 5 -12.23 -0.53 2.57
CA ILE A 5 -11.32 0.27 3.40
C ILE A 5 -10.98 -0.54 4.65
N ILE A 6 -9.69 -0.67 4.94
CA ILE A 6 -9.20 -1.49 6.05
C ILE A 6 -8.41 -0.58 6.98
N GLY A 7 -8.98 -0.29 8.15
CA GLY A 7 -8.34 0.56 9.15
C GLY A 7 -7.47 -0.22 10.14
N ASN A 8 -6.58 0.50 10.83
CA ASN A 8 -5.77 -0.01 11.95
C ASN A 8 -4.96 -1.28 11.60
N ALA A 9 -4.49 -1.37 10.36
CA ALA A 9 -3.84 -2.56 9.86
C ALA A 9 -2.32 -2.36 9.68
N VAL A 10 -1.56 -3.44 9.86
CA VAL A 10 -0.09 -3.41 9.82
C VAL A 10 0.41 -3.74 8.42
N VAL A 11 1.20 -2.85 7.82
CA VAL A 11 1.96 -3.13 6.61
C VAL A 11 3.25 -3.88 6.96
N LYS A 12 3.55 -4.98 6.26
CA LYS A 12 4.74 -5.82 6.49
C LYS A 12 5.81 -5.58 5.43
N GLY A 13 7.02 -6.06 5.68
CA GLY A 13 8.11 -6.03 4.69
C GLY A 13 9.03 -4.81 4.75
N TYR A 14 8.94 -3.96 5.79
CA TYR A 14 9.80 -2.77 5.91
C TYR A 14 11.31 -3.05 5.72
N HIS A 15 11.82 -4.21 6.12
CA HIS A 15 13.22 -4.60 5.93
C HIS A 15 13.63 -4.73 4.45
N ILE A 16 12.67 -4.91 3.54
CA ILE A 16 12.86 -5.00 2.09
C ILE A 16 12.67 -3.62 1.44
N PHE A 17 11.52 -2.98 1.71
CA PHE A 17 11.15 -1.74 1.02
C PHE A 17 11.82 -0.50 1.63
N GLN A 18 12.01 -0.51 2.95
CA GLN A 18 12.61 0.58 3.73
C GLN A 18 11.91 1.94 3.58
N ILE A 19 10.61 1.95 3.23
CA ILE A 19 9.80 3.17 3.14
C ILE A 19 8.83 3.17 4.32
N ARG A 20 8.75 4.31 5.02
CA ARG A 20 7.77 4.49 6.10
C ARG A 20 6.40 4.81 5.51
N PRO A 21 5.32 4.18 6.01
CA PRO A 21 3.98 4.48 5.55
C PRO A 21 3.65 5.96 5.84
N PRO A 22 3.11 6.70 4.86
CA PRO A 22 2.67 8.05 5.09
C PRO A 22 1.47 8.07 6.05
N PRO A 23 1.42 9.02 7.00
CA PRO A 23 0.30 9.08 7.93
C PRO A 23 -0.98 9.47 7.18
N THR A 24 -2.11 8.88 7.56
CA THR A 24 -3.47 9.30 7.15
C THR A 24 -3.79 9.24 5.66
N LEU A 25 -2.98 8.56 4.85
CA LEU A 25 -3.31 8.23 3.47
C LEU A 25 -3.93 6.85 3.38
N TYR A 26 -4.95 6.74 2.51
CA TYR A 26 -5.44 5.46 2.05
C TYR A 26 -4.45 4.87 1.04
N LEU A 27 -3.98 3.66 1.30
CA LEU A 27 -2.90 3.05 0.54
C LEU A 27 -3.46 1.98 -0.40
N PRO A 28 -3.39 2.14 -1.73
CA PRO A 28 -3.91 1.14 -2.65
C PRO A 28 -3.16 -0.18 -2.52
N VAL A 29 -3.91 -1.28 -2.68
CA VAL A 29 -3.38 -2.64 -2.64
C VAL A 29 -3.51 -3.29 -4.02
N THR A 30 -2.45 -3.97 -4.46
CA THR A 30 -2.46 -4.75 -5.70
C THR A 30 -1.83 -6.13 -5.49
N LYS A 31 -2.13 -7.08 -6.37
CA LYS A 31 -1.48 -8.39 -6.36
C LYS A 31 -0.02 -8.26 -6.79
N GLU A 32 0.88 -8.92 -6.06
CA GLU A 32 2.28 -9.05 -6.43
C GLU A 32 2.48 -10.30 -7.29
N TYR A 33 2.69 -10.09 -8.59
CA TYR A 33 2.98 -11.20 -9.49
C TYR A 33 4.47 -11.60 -9.38
N GLY A 34 4.73 -12.91 -9.39
CA GLY A 34 6.10 -13.44 -9.42
C GLY A 34 6.82 -13.45 -8.07
N ASN A 35 6.11 -13.22 -6.96
CA ASN A 35 6.68 -13.42 -5.63
C ASN A 35 7.01 -14.91 -5.43
N THR A 36 8.27 -15.22 -5.14
CA THR A 36 8.79 -16.60 -5.02
C THR A 36 8.47 -17.26 -3.68
N HIS A 37 8.00 -16.49 -2.70
CA HIS A 37 7.71 -16.97 -1.34
C HIS A 37 6.22 -17.16 -1.10
N ASP A 38 5.39 -16.22 -1.56
CA ASP A 38 3.94 -16.26 -1.42
C ASP A 38 3.27 -15.91 -2.76
N PRO A 39 2.64 -16.87 -3.46
CA PRO A 39 1.98 -16.62 -4.75
C PRO A 39 0.73 -15.73 -4.65
N ASN A 40 0.24 -15.49 -3.43
CA ASN A 40 -0.90 -14.61 -3.15
C ASN A 40 -0.46 -13.27 -2.55
N ALA A 41 0.84 -12.99 -2.50
CA ALA A 41 1.37 -11.76 -1.94
C ALA A 41 0.69 -10.55 -2.59
N CYS A 42 0.38 -9.55 -1.77
CA CYS A 42 -0.22 -8.30 -2.20
C CYS A 42 0.66 -7.13 -1.75
N LEU A 43 0.98 -6.22 -2.65
CA LEU A 43 1.74 -5.00 -2.39
C LEU A 43 0.83 -3.88 -1.90
N VAL A 44 1.34 -3.10 -0.96
CA VAL A 44 0.73 -1.86 -0.49
C VAL A 44 1.55 -0.70 -1.04
N TRP A 45 0.87 0.27 -1.65
CA TRP A 45 1.49 1.36 -2.39
C TRP A 45 1.19 2.71 -1.75
N VAL A 46 2.10 3.66 -1.89
CA VAL A 46 1.72 5.08 -1.77
C VAL A 46 0.91 5.44 -3.01
N PRO A 47 -0.21 6.18 -2.88
CA PRO A 47 -0.95 6.66 -4.04
C PRO A 47 -0.05 7.42 -5.02
N GLU A 48 -0.45 7.42 -6.29
CA GLU A 48 0.16 8.26 -7.31
C GLU A 48 0.05 9.74 -6.93
N ILE A 49 1.05 10.54 -7.32
CA ILE A 49 1.14 11.95 -6.89
C ILE A 49 -0.11 12.77 -7.20
N GLY A 50 -0.78 12.49 -8.34
CA GLY A 50 -2.01 13.16 -8.75
C GLY A 50 -3.25 12.79 -7.90
N SER A 51 -3.18 11.69 -7.14
CA SER A 51 -4.25 11.24 -6.24
C SER A 51 -4.02 11.69 -4.78
N ILE A 52 -2.86 12.28 -4.48
CA ILE A 52 -2.51 12.74 -3.14
C ILE A 52 -3.04 14.18 -2.94
N PRO A 53 -3.75 14.47 -1.83
CA PRO A 53 -4.17 15.84 -1.54
C PRO A 53 -2.97 16.79 -1.44
N GLN A 54 -3.05 17.97 -2.05
CA GLN A 54 -1.92 18.90 -2.15
C GLN A 54 -1.30 19.29 -0.80
N HIS A 55 -2.14 19.38 0.25
CA HIS A 55 -1.69 19.69 1.61
C HIS A 55 -0.85 18.57 2.24
N MET A 56 -0.88 17.36 1.71
CA MET A 56 -0.15 16.20 2.23
C MET A 56 1.19 15.96 1.54
N ILE A 57 1.40 16.51 0.34
CA ILE A 57 2.56 16.25 -0.52
C ILE A 57 3.89 16.48 0.20
N ASN A 58 3.97 17.54 1.03
CA ASN A 58 5.20 17.90 1.73
C ASN A 58 5.29 17.35 3.16
N ILE A 59 4.36 16.49 3.59
CA ILE A 59 4.44 15.84 4.90
C ILE A 59 5.66 14.92 4.92
N VAL A 60 6.50 15.09 5.94
CA VAL A 60 7.69 14.26 6.15
C VAL A 60 7.29 12.88 6.64
N THR A 61 7.74 11.84 5.95
CA THR A 61 7.49 10.43 6.30
C THR A 61 8.69 9.81 7.00
N ASP A 62 9.92 10.18 6.61
CA ASP A 62 11.15 9.81 7.30
C ASP A 62 12.09 11.02 7.43
N ILE A 63 12.18 11.56 8.65
CA ILE A 63 13.03 12.71 8.98
C ILE A 63 14.52 12.40 8.74
N LYS A 64 14.97 11.16 8.99
CA LYS A 64 16.40 10.82 8.87
C LYS A 64 16.84 10.78 7.41
N ARG A 65 15.94 10.42 6.51
CA ARG A 65 16.20 10.35 5.06
C ARG A 65 15.76 11.60 4.31
N GLY A 66 15.03 12.50 4.97
CA GLY A 66 14.43 13.66 4.32
C GLY A 66 13.32 13.29 3.35
N GLU A 67 12.69 12.11 3.53
CA GLU A 67 11.61 11.65 2.66
C GLU A 67 10.30 12.34 3.02
N THR A 68 9.56 12.75 1.99
CA THR A 68 8.21 13.28 2.09
C THR A 68 7.26 12.40 1.31
N VAL A 69 5.95 12.60 1.49
CA VAL A 69 4.91 11.93 0.70
C VAL A 69 5.17 12.09 -0.80
N HIS A 70 5.61 13.27 -1.24
CA HIS A 70 5.99 13.54 -2.62
C HIS A 70 7.07 12.58 -3.14
N THR A 71 8.14 12.39 -2.37
CA THR A 71 9.31 11.63 -2.82
C THR A 71 9.04 10.13 -2.88
N ILE A 72 8.01 9.65 -2.19
CA ILE A 72 7.64 8.23 -2.13
C ILE A 72 6.35 7.90 -2.88
N ALA A 73 5.71 8.87 -3.53
CA ALA A 73 4.48 8.67 -4.29
C ALA A 73 4.66 7.59 -5.38
N GLY A 74 3.68 6.71 -5.52
CA GLY A 74 3.71 5.59 -6.47
C GLY A 74 4.69 4.46 -6.12
N LEU A 75 5.41 4.53 -4.99
CA LEU A 75 6.32 3.46 -4.57
C LEU A 75 5.59 2.38 -3.75
N PRO A 76 5.99 1.10 -3.89
CA PRO A 76 5.53 0.05 -3.00
C PRO A 76 6.23 0.20 -1.66
N ILE A 77 5.47 0.19 -0.56
CA ILE A 77 6.00 0.41 0.79
C ILE A 77 6.05 -0.87 1.63
N GLY A 78 5.42 -1.93 1.14
CA GLY A 78 5.26 -3.14 1.90
C GLY A 78 4.29 -4.12 1.27
N ARG A 79 3.96 -5.13 2.06
CA ARG A 79 3.01 -6.17 1.73
C ARG A 79 1.92 -6.26 2.77
N VAL A 80 0.76 -6.74 2.33
CA VAL A 80 -0.26 -7.31 3.20
C VAL A 80 0.37 -8.43 4.06
N PRO A 81 -0.01 -8.59 5.33
CA PRO A 81 0.46 -9.72 6.13
C PRO A 81 0.08 -11.05 5.48
N GLU A 82 1.02 -12.00 5.46
CA GLU A 82 0.90 -13.30 4.78
C GLU A 82 -0.40 -14.05 5.09
N GLY A 83 -0.86 -14.02 6.35
CA GLY A 83 -2.12 -14.67 6.76
C GLY A 83 -3.38 -14.09 6.11
N PHE A 84 -3.30 -12.94 5.45
CA PHE A 84 -4.39 -12.29 4.72
C PHE A 84 -4.20 -12.29 3.20
N SER A 85 -3.01 -12.64 2.69
CA SER A 85 -2.66 -12.58 1.27
C SER A 85 -3.69 -13.25 0.34
N LEU A 86 -4.15 -14.45 0.71
CA LEU A 86 -5.16 -15.19 -0.07
C LEU A 86 -6.49 -14.44 -0.16
N VAL A 87 -7.01 -13.95 0.98
CA VAL A 87 -8.28 -13.22 1.02
C VAL A 87 -8.22 -11.95 0.18
N PHE A 88 -7.09 -11.24 0.22
CA PHE A 88 -6.90 -10.04 -0.61
C PHE A 88 -6.82 -10.38 -2.09
N THR A 89 -6.13 -11.46 -2.45
CA THR A 89 -6.08 -11.93 -3.84
C THR A 89 -7.47 -12.28 -4.36
N ASP A 90 -8.28 -12.97 -3.57
CA ASP A 90 -9.66 -13.32 -3.94
C ASP A 90 -10.53 -12.07 -4.11
N LEU A 91 -10.41 -11.10 -3.18
CA LEU A 91 -11.12 -9.83 -3.27
C LEU A 91 -10.71 -9.01 -4.49
N LEU A 92 -9.42 -8.91 -4.78
CA LEU A 92 -8.89 -8.21 -5.95
C LEU A 92 -9.30 -8.87 -7.28
N SER A 93 -9.59 -10.17 -7.26
CA SER A 93 -10.05 -10.91 -8.44
C SER A 93 -11.57 -10.81 -8.66
N SER A 94 -12.31 -10.26 -7.70
CA SER A 94 -13.76 -10.14 -7.77
C SER A 94 -14.19 -8.93 -8.58
N SER A 95 -15.05 -9.15 -9.59
CA SER A 95 -15.66 -8.08 -10.38
C SER A 95 -16.58 -7.16 -9.58
N ALA A 96 -16.96 -7.57 -8.35
CA ALA A 96 -17.74 -6.73 -7.45
C ALA A 96 -16.87 -5.69 -6.71
N VAL A 97 -15.55 -5.89 -6.64
CA VAL A 97 -14.62 -5.00 -5.92
C VAL A 97 -13.93 -4.08 -6.92
N ASP A 98 -14.02 -2.77 -6.68
CA ASP A 98 -13.32 -1.76 -7.50
C ASP A 98 -11.86 -1.64 -7.07
N LYS A 99 -11.65 -1.45 -5.75
CA LYS A 99 -10.32 -1.33 -5.15
C LYS A 99 -10.35 -1.63 -3.66
N ILE A 100 -9.17 -1.96 -3.15
CA ILE A 100 -8.89 -2.11 -1.72
C ILE A 100 -7.91 -1.03 -1.32
N GLU A 101 -8.23 -0.32 -0.24
CA GLU A 101 -7.38 0.68 0.38
C GLU A 101 -7.09 0.29 1.83
N TRP A 102 -5.79 0.28 2.14
CA TRP A 102 -5.18 -0.09 3.41
C TRP A 102 -4.86 1.13 4.27
#